data_AF-A0A8J9R981-F1
#
_entry.id   AF-A0A8J9R981-F1
#
_cell.length_a   1.000
_cell.length_b   1.000
_cell.length_c   1.000
_cell.angle_alpha   90.00
_cell.angle_beta   90.00
_cell.angle_gamma   90.00
#
_symmetry.space_group_name_H-M   'P 1'
#
loop_
_entity.id
_entity.type
_entity.pdbx_description
1 polymer ?
#
loop_
_entity_poly.entity_id
_entity_poly.type
_entity_poly.pdbx_seq_one_letter_code
_entity_poly.pdbx_strand_id
1 'polypeptide(L)'
;MCQMRSEIDAQASNTGSRQDEERRSAVLRSWTQLPGLKHAVFLAITYVVVKYMGDFQKSVMTEESLKAWETWTSFSVELRVVPAVAAVLAVIYGIWNFLRSRRRVFLLDFACYKPPENLKVGLDDFMKGSKDSGAFTEESLEFQRRISQRNGLGEETYLPPALHMDPPKVNMENAREEARMVLFGAVQEVLDRTGLAPRDIDIIVVNCSLFNPTPSLSAMIVNHFKMRGDIISYNLAGMGCSAGVIAIGLAERILRTEPGKYALVVSTENITQNWYLGDDRSMLIPNTLFRMGGAAMVLTNRISERWRAKYELQHVVRVHLGADDTAYECVYQREDEKGAVGVELNRDLVKVAGKALEKNMTRMGPLVLPMSEQLRFAANFVARKAFGLRDLKPYVPNFTKAFDHFCLHAGGRGVIEGLGGQLGLSRQQVEPSFNSLYWYGNTSSGSLWYALSYIEAAQSVRKGEVVWQVGFGSGFKCNSAVWKATRHIHDSRHAAWAHLKKPGNLEKAWQYVQANASPSSKYSAKYGQPVEEHANGHAHHKEQDPKQAAQSPLPTRSSARLRAAVL
;
A
#
# COMPACT_ATOMS: atom_id res chain seq x y z
N MET A 1 35.79 49.89 -7.17
CA MET A 1 35.38 48.50 -7.46
C MET A 1 36.54 47.50 -7.55
N CYS A 2 37.75 47.87 -8.03
CA CYS A 2 38.90 46.93 -8.03
C CYS A 2 39.55 46.69 -6.66
N GLN A 3 39.55 47.65 -5.73
CA GLN A 3 40.10 47.45 -4.37
C GLN A 3 39.22 46.57 -3.46
N MET A 4 37.89 46.67 -3.60
CA MET A 4 36.96 45.82 -2.84
C MET A 4 37.02 44.34 -3.22
N ARG A 5 37.45 44.03 -4.46
CA ARG A 5 37.52 42.65 -4.94
C ARG A 5 38.79 41.93 -4.45
N SER A 6 39.92 42.64 -4.30
CA SER A 6 41.13 42.06 -3.74
C SER A 6 41.03 41.76 -2.24
N GLU A 7 40.25 42.53 -1.48
CA GLU A 7 40.04 42.29 -0.04
C GLU A 7 39.08 41.09 0.21
N ILE A 8 38.10 40.90 -0.67
CA ILE A 8 37.17 39.75 -0.59
C ILE A 8 37.88 38.44 -0.99
N ASP A 9 38.74 38.47 -2.01
CA ASP A 9 39.50 37.28 -2.43
C ASP A 9 40.61 36.91 -1.42
N ALA A 10 41.20 37.90 -0.74
CA ALA A 10 42.15 37.67 0.37
C ALA A 10 41.47 37.10 1.64
N GLN A 11 40.21 37.48 1.93
CA GLN A 11 39.44 36.89 3.02
C GLN A 11 38.87 35.50 2.69
N ALA A 12 38.54 35.21 1.42
CA ALA A 12 38.02 33.92 0.98
C ALA A 12 39.09 32.81 0.97
N SER A 13 40.33 33.14 0.59
CA SER A 13 41.44 32.18 0.58
C SER A 13 41.93 31.79 1.98
N ASN A 14 41.81 32.69 2.97
CA ASN A 14 42.27 32.45 4.34
C ASN A 14 41.20 31.79 5.25
N THR A 15 39.92 31.85 4.85
CA THR A 15 38.81 31.18 5.55
C THR A 15 38.63 29.73 5.08
N GLY A 16 38.92 29.43 3.81
CA GLY A 16 38.88 28.07 3.27
C GLY A 16 39.95 27.15 3.86
N SER A 17 41.19 27.64 4.06
CA SER A 17 42.28 26.84 4.64
C SER A 17 42.05 26.54 6.13
N ARG A 18 41.53 27.51 6.89
CA ARG A 18 41.28 27.37 8.34
C ARG A 18 40.07 26.47 8.63
N GLN A 19 39.02 26.51 7.79
CA GLN A 19 37.87 25.60 7.91
C GLN A 19 38.18 24.17 7.46
N ASP A 20 39.08 23.97 6.48
CA ASP A 20 39.53 22.62 6.10
C ASP A 20 40.51 22.02 7.10
N GLU A 21 41.33 22.84 7.78
CA GLU A 21 42.22 22.40 8.85
C GLU A 21 41.44 22.09 10.15
N GLU A 22 40.41 22.87 10.47
CA GLU A 22 39.46 22.54 11.55
C GLU A 22 38.63 21.29 11.22
N ARG A 23 38.16 21.09 9.98
CA ARG A 23 37.49 19.85 9.54
C ARG A 23 38.42 18.65 9.57
N ARG A 24 39.68 18.78 9.12
CA ARG A 24 40.68 17.70 9.21
C ARG A 24 41.01 17.37 10.67
N SER A 25 41.11 18.37 11.55
CA SER A 25 41.34 18.15 12.99
C SER A 25 40.11 17.60 13.74
N ALA A 26 38.89 17.88 13.26
CA ALA A 26 37.64 17.33 13.80
C ALA A 26 37.40 15.89 13.33
N VAL A 27 37.75 15.57 12.09
CA VAL A 27 37.81 14.17 11.61
C VAL A 27 38.88 13.43 12.40
N LEU A 28 40.12 13.93 12.51
CA LEU A 28 41.17 13.25 13.31
C LEU A 28 40.82 13.11 14.81
N ARG A 29 40.04 14.03 15.38
CA ARG A 29 39.50 13.91 16.75
C ARG A 29 38.32 12.93 16.87
N SER A 30 37.58 12.64 15.80
CA SER A 30 36.52 11.60 15.81
C SER A 30 37.08 10.17 15.72
N TRP A 31 38.29 9.98 15.19
CA TRP A 31 38.93 8.67 15.12
C TRP A 31 39.54 8.22 16.47
N THR A 32 39.85 9.16 17.36
CA THR A 32 40.47 8.86 18.67
C THR A 32 39.48 8.56 19.80
N GLN A 33 38.17 8.72 19.55
CA GLN A 33 37.10 8.43 20.52
C GLN A 33 36.24 7.20 20.20
N LEU A 34 36.55 6.43 19.14
CA LEU A 34 35.92 5.14 18.90
C LEU A 34 36.49 4.10 19.88
N PRO A 35 35.70 3.57 20.84
CA PRO A 35 36.19 2.58 21.82
C PRO A 35 36.77 1.31 21.16
N GLY A 36 36.35 1.04 19.93
CA GLY A 36 36.81 -0.09 19.11
C GLY A 36 38.21 0.08 18.50
N LEU A 37 38.68 1.31 18.22
CA LEU A 37 39.99 1.50 17.58
C LEU A 37 41.14 1.25 18.58
N LYS A 38 40.96 1.68 19.84
CA LYS A 38 41.90 1.37 20.93
C LYS A 38 41.94 -0.13 21.23
N HIS A 39 40.78 -0.81 21.20
CA HIS A 39 40.72 -2.26 21.34
C HIS A 39 41.36 -3.00 20.15
N ALA A 40 41.14 -2.53 18.92
CA ALA A 40 41.75 -3.13 17.73
C ALA A 40 43.28 -2.97 17.71
N VAL A 41 43.79 -1.80 18.11
CA VAL A 41 45.23 -1.55 18.25
C VAL A 41 45.83 -2.36 19.41
N PHE A 42 45.13 -2.45 20.55
CA PHE A 42 45.55 -3.32 21.66
C PHE A 42 45.62 -4.79 21.23
N LEU A 43 44.60 -5.32 20.56
CA LEU A 43 44.60 -6.69 20.03
C LEU A 43 45.69 -6.92 18.99
N ALA A 44 45.98 -5.94 18.11
CA ALA A 44 47.07 -6.03 17.14
C ALA A 44 48.45 -6.04 17.81
N ILE A 45 48.68 -5.18 18.81
CA ILE A 45 49.93 -5.15 19.58
C ILE A 45 50.08 -6.43 20.40
N THR A 46 49.03 -6.91 21.08
CA THR A 46 49.07 -8.18 21.81
C THR A 46 49.35 -9.35 20.87
N TYR A 47 48.77 -9.36 19.66
CA TYR A 47 49.05 -10.38 18.65
C TYR A 47 50.53 -10.34 18.20
N VAL A 48 51.08 -9.15 17.94
CA VAL A 48 52.50 -8.99 17.58
C VAL A 48 53.42 -9.41 18.72
N VAL A 49 53.13 -9.02 19.97
CA VAL A 49 53.94 -9.40 21.14
C VAL A 49 53.89 -10.90 21.41
N VAL A 50 52.70 -11.52 21.31
CA VAL A 50 52.55 -12.99 21.47
C VAL A 50 53.25 -13.74 20.33
N LYS A 51 53.18 -13.23 19.09
CA LYS A 51 53.88 -13.80 17.95
C LYS A 51 55.40 -13.71 18.11
N TYR A 52 55.93 -12.55 18.49
CA TYR A 52 57.37 -12.36 18.68
C TYR A 52 57.93 -13.06 19.93
N MET A 53 57.17 -13.14 21.03
CA MET A 53 57.56 -13.99 22.18
C MET A 53 57.53 -15.48 21.82
N GLY A 54 56.59 -15.89 20.96
CA GLY A 54 56.54 -17.26 20.45
C GLY A 54 57.70 -17.61 19.54
N ASP A 55 58.09 -16.71 18.64
CA ASP A 55 59.25 -16.88 17.77
C ASP A 55 60.58 -16.91 18.57
N PHE A 56 60.66 -16.18 19.70
CA PHE A 56 61.80 -16.23 20.63
C PHE A 56 61.85 -17.53 21.46
N GLN A 57 60.71 -18.09 21.86
CA GLN A 57 60.65 -19.39 22.55
C GLN A 57 60.94 -20.57 21.63
N LYS A 58 60.53 -20.49 20.34
CA LYS A 58 60.85 -21.52 19.33
C LYS A 58 62.35 -21.74 19.12
N SER A 59 63.20 -20.76 19.42
CA SER A 59 64.66 -20.91 19.29
C SER A 59 65.34 -21.62 20.48
N VAL A 60 64.59 -21.96 21.53
CA VAL A 60 65.12 -22.52 22.80
C VAL A 60 64.51 -23.89 23.12
N MET A 61 63.56 -24.39 22.33
CA MET A 61 62.76 -25.58 22.63
C MET A 61 63.18 -26.82 21.83
N THR A 62 63.08 -28.01 22.45
CA THR A 62 63.32 -29.32 21.83
C THR A 62 62.18 -29.73 20.87
N GLU A 63 62.42 -30.64 19.91
CA GLU A 63 61.42 -31.02 18.88
C GLU A 63 60.05 -31.46 19.42
N GLU A 64 59.99 -32.21 20.53
CA GLU A 64 58.72 -32.64 21.15
C GLU A 64 57.94 -31.46 21.76
N SER A 65 58.65 -30.51 22.37
CA SER A 65 58.03 -29.34 22.99
C SER A 65 57.58 -28.30 21.96
N LEU A 66 58.24 -28.24 20.80
CA LEU A 66 57.81 -27.48 19.63
C LEU A 66 56.46 -27.97 19.06
N LYS A 67 56.27 -29.28 18.92
CA LYS A 67 54.97 -29.86 18.50
C LYS A 67 53.85 -29.57 19.48
N ALA A 68 54.11 -29.67 20.79
CA ALA A 68 53.15 -29.33 21.84
C ALA A 68 52.81 -27.83 21.84
N TRP A 69 53.80 -26.97 21.58
CA TRP A 69 53.60 -25.53 21.48
C TRP A 69 52.84 -25.13 20.23
N GLU A 70 53.07 -25.78 19.08
CA GLU A 70 52.32 -25.57 17.84
C GLU A 70 50.86 -26.03 17.95
N THR A 71 50.61 -27.15 18.62
CA THR A 71 49.23 -27.59 18.92
C THR A 71 48.54 -26.69 19.95
N TRP A 72 49.27 -26.17 20.94
CA TRP A 72 48.70 -25.25 21.92
C TRP A 72 48.47 -23.84 21.35
N THR A 73 49.33 -23.36 20.45
CA THR A 73 49.16 -22.08 19.76
C THR A 73 48.07 -22.13 18.70
N SER A 74 47.96 -23.21 17.93
CA SER A 74 46.82 -23.37 17.00
C SER A 74 45.49 -23.42 17.78
N PHE A 75 45.44 -24.18 18.88
CA PHE A 75 44.26 -24.28 19.74
C PHE A 75 43.92 -22.94 20.44
N SER A 76 44.90 -22.18 20.92
CA SER A 76 44.67 -20.90 21.60
C SER A 76 44.36 -19.74 20.65
N VAL A 77 44.87 -19.77 19.41
CA VAL A 77 44.47 -18.86 18.33
C VAL A 77 43.02 -19.12 17.93
N GLU A 78 42.59 -20.38 17.80
CA GLU A 78 41.18 -20.71 17.58
C GLU A 78 40.28 -20.23 18.73
N LEU A 79 40.70 -20.41 20.00
CA LEU A 79 39.92 -19.99 21.16
C LEU A 79 39.78 -18.46 21.32
N ARG A 80 40.70 -17.65 20.76
CA ARG A 80 40.69 -16.18 20.91
C ARG A 80 40.26 -15.43 19.66
N VAL A 81 40.64 -15.91 18.48
CA VAL A 81 40.32 -15.26 17.21
C VAL A 81 38.87 -15.49 16.82
N VAL A 82 38.33 -16.69 17.02
CA VAL A 82 36.93 -17.00 16.65
C VAL A 82 35.93 -16.12 17.43
N PRO A 83 36.02 -15.98 18.77
CA PRO A 83 35.13 -15.08 19.51
C PRO A 83 35.34 -13.60 19.17
N ALA A 84 36.57 -13.17 18.90
CA ALA A 84 36.87 -11.80 18.50
C ALA A 84 36.26 -11.45 17.13
N VAL A 85 36.39 -12.36 16.15
CA VAL A 85 35.76 -12.23 14.83
C VAL A 85 34.24 -12.26 14.97
N ALA A 86 33.68 -13.18 15.76
CA ALA A 86 32.24 -13.22 16.02
C ALA A 86 31.71 -11.93 16.68
N ALA A 87 32.45 -11.37 17.63
CA ALA A 87 32.11 -10.09 18.27
C ALA A 87 32.15 -8.93 17.27
N VAL A 88 33.19 -8.85 16.43
CA VAL A 88 33.28 -7.84 15.36
C VAL A 88 32.13 -7.98 14.37
N LEU A 89 31.81 -9.20 13.93
CA LEU A 89 30.66 -9.47 13.05
C LEU A 89 29.33 -9.11 13.72
N ALA A 90 29.18 -9.36 15.03
CA ALA A 90 28.00 -8.97 15.79
C ALA A 90 27.87 -7.44 15.89
N VAL A 91 28.98 -6.71 16.09
CA VAL A 91 28.99 -5.25 16.08
C VAL A 91 28.66 -4.71 14.68
N ILE A 92 29.27 -5.26 13.63
CA ILE A 92 28.97 -4.87 12.23
C ILE A 92 27.49 -5.13 11.93
N TYR A 93 26.97 -6.30 12.29
CA TYR A 93 25.56 -6.66 12.14
C TYR A 93 24.63 -5.76 12.96
N GLY A 94 25.05 -5.38 14.18
CA GLY A 94 24.34 -4.43 15.04
C GLY A 94 24.28 -3.02 14.43
N ILE A 95 25.41 -2.49 13.97
CA ILE A 95 25.50 -1.20 13.27
C ILE A 95 24.67 -1.24 11.98
N TRP A 96 24.79 -2.31 11.19
CA TRP A 96 24.03 -2.49 9.96
C TRP A 96 22.52 -2.50 10.22
N ASN A 97 22.06 -3.25 11.24
CA ASN A 97 20.66 -3.25 11.64
C ASN A 97 20.18 -1.92 12.19
N PHE A 98 21.02 -1.21 12.95
CA PHE A 98 20.71 0.11 13.49
C PHE A 98 20.56 1.16 12.39
N LEU A 99 21.48 1.17 11.42
CA LEU A 99 21.40 2.05 10.25
C LEU A 99 20.20 1.70 9.36
N ARG A 100 19.87 0.39 9.24
CA ARG A 100 18.71 -0.07 8.48
C ARG A 100 17.39 0.25 9.19
N SER A 101 17.33 0.14 10.52
CA SER A 101 16.10 0.38 11.30
C SER A 101 15.65 1.84 11.22
N ARG A 102 16.60 2.79 11.15
CA ARG A 102 16.32 4.22 10.91
C ARG A 102 15.68 4.53 9.55
N ARG A 103 15.75 3.59 8.60
CA ARG A 103 15.15 3.73 7.26
C ARG A 103 13.79 3.04 7.12
N ARG A 104 13.34 2.34 8.17
CA ARG A 104 12.02 1.68 8.17
C ARG A 104 10.94 2.71 8.45
N VAL A 105 9.83 2.55 7.75
CA VAL A 105 8.65 3.39 7.92
C VAL A 105 7.52 2.50 8.40
N PHE A 106 6.86 2.93 9.46
CA PHE A 106 5.79 2.22 10.13
C PHE A 106 4.49 2.98 9.97
N LEU A 107 3.38 2.27 9.76
CA LEU A 107 2.03 2.80 9.90
C LEU A 107 1.59 2.59 11.35
N LEU A 108 1.37 3.69 12.07
CA LEU A 108 0.90 3.62 13.46
C LEU A 108 -0.57 3.24 13.52
N ASP A 109 -1.41 4.07 12.90
CA ASP A 109 -2.82 3.81 12.70
C ASP A 109 -3.34 4.61 11.49
N PHE A 110 -4.56 4.31 11.08
CA PHE A 110 -5.29 5.04 10.04
C PHE A 110 -6.78 5.06 10.33
N ALA A 111 -7.47 6.03 9.75
CA ALA A 111 -8.91 6.19 9.85
C ALA A 111 -9.52 6.39 8.46
N CYS A 112 -10.71 5.86 8.25
CA CYS A 112 -11.53 6.07 7.06
C CYS A 112 -12.76 6.85 7.48
N TYR A 113 -12.98 8.02 6.86
CA TYR A 113 -14.09 8.89 7.20
C TYR A 113 -15.43 8.18 6.99
N LYS A 114 -16.30 8.18 8.00
CA LYS A 114 -17.68 7.74 7.85
C LYS A 114 -18.57 8.97 7.69
N PRO A 115 -19.19 9.18 6.51
CA PRO A 115 -20.12 10.28 6.36
C PRO A 115 -21.38 10.09 7.23
N PRO A 116 -22.04 11.19 7.64
CA PRO A 116 -23.31 11.14 8.36
C PRO A 116 -24.41 10.34 7.65
N GLU A 117 -25.28 9.68 8.41
CA GLU A 117 -26.34 8.81 7.87
C GLU A 117 -27.36 9.57 7.00
N ASN A 118 -27.57 10.86 7.25
CA ASN A 118 -28.47 11.71 6.46
C ASN A 118 -27.93 12.06 5.06
N LEU A 119 -26.69 11.68 4.75
CA LEU A 119 -26.09 11.83 3.42
C LEU A 119 -26.14 10.54 2.59
N LYS A 120 -26.83 9.52 3.08
CA LYS A 120 -27.04 8.29 2.32
C LYS A 120 -27.90 8.55 1.10
N VAL A 121 -27.58 7.85 0.02
CA VAL A 121 -28.29 7.92 -1.25
C VAL A 121 -28.35 6.53 -1.91
N GLY A 122 -29.57 6.10 -2.20
CA GLY A 122 -29.86 4.93 -3.02
C GLY A 122 -29.95 5.25 -4.50
N LEU A 123 -30.16 4.23 -5.33
CA LEU A 123 -30.31 4.41 -6.78
C LEU A 123 -31.50 5.30 -7.12
N ASP A 124 -32.65 5.07 -6.51
CA ASP A 124 -33.87 5.82 -6.83
C ASP A 124 -33.77 7.29 -6.42
N ASP A 125 -33.18 7.57 -5.26
CA ASP A 125 -32.92 8.95 -4.80
C ASP A 125 -31.91 9.66 -5.72
N PHE A 126 -30.85 8.96 -6.13
CA PHE A 126 -29.87 9.48 -7.09
C PHE A 126 -30.52 9.81 -8.45
N MET A 127 -31.36 8.91 -8.96
CA MET A 127 -32.06 9.12 -10.24
C MET A 127 -33.09 10.24 -10.14
N LYS A 128 -33.79 10.36 -9.00
CA LYS A 128 -34.71 11.47 -8.73
C LYS A 128 -33.96 12.80 -8.72
N GLY A 129 -32.87 12.91 -7.95
CA GLY A 129 -32.07 14.13 -7.90
C GLY A 129 -31.47 14.50 -9.27
N SER A 130 -31.03 13.51 -10.04
CA SER A 130 -30.54 13.74 -11.41
C SER A 130 -31.65 14.30 -12.31
N LYS A 131 -32.86 13.73 -12.25
CA LYS A 131 -34.01 14.21 -13.04
C LYS A 131 -34.44 15.62 -12.62
N ASP A 132 -34.57 15.86 -11.31
CA ASP A 132 -35.07 17.12 -10.74
C ASP A 132 -34.08 18.27 -10.97
N SER A 133 -32.78 17.97 -11.12
CA SER A 133 -31.77 18.98 -11.48
C SER A 133 -32.06 19.71 -12.80
N GLY A 134 -32.84 19.10 -13.70
CA GLY A 134 -33.12 19.63 -15.04
C GLY A 134 -31.91 19.69 -15.97
N ALA A 135 -30.75 19.17 -15.55
CA ALA A 135 -29.49 19.30 -16.28
C ALA A 135 -29.32 18.25 -17.40
N PHE A 136 -30.01 17.12 -17.31
CA PHE A 136 -29.77 15.95 -18.16
C PHE A 136 -30.94 15.66 -19.09
N THR A 137 -30.62 15.24 -20.32
CA THR A 137 -31.62 14.68 -21.24
C THR A 137 -32.16 13.32 -20.76
N GLU A 138 -33.33 12.90 -21.26
CA GLU A 138 -33.90 11.59 -20.93
C GLU A 138 -32.96 10.43 -21.32
N GLU A 139 -32.21 10.58 -22.42
CA GLU A 139 -31.20 9.62 -22.86
C GLU A 139 -30.03 9.52 -21.88
N SER A 140 -29.55 10.66 -21.37
CA SER A 140 -28.51 10.74 -20.33
C SER A 140 -28.99 10.12 -19.02
N LEU A 141 -30.24 10.35 -18.62
CA LEU A 141 -30.85 9.75 -17.42
C LEU A 141 -30.95 8.22 -17.56
N GLU A 142 -31.41 7.71 -18.70
CA GLU A 142 -31.47 6.26 -18.94
C GLU A 142 -30.07 5.63 -19.01
N PHE A 143 -29.09 6.35 -19.57
CA PHE A 143 -27.69 5.90 -19.51
C PHE A 143 -27.19 5.81 -18.07
N GLN A 144 -27.38 6.85 -17.26
CA GLN A 144 -26.99 6.86 -15.84
C GLN A 144 -27.68 5.74 -15.05
N ARG A 145 -28.97 5.49 -15.28
CA ARG A 145 -29.73 4.40 -14.64
C ARG A 145 -29.11 3.04 -14.95
N ARG A 146 -28.86 2.74 -16.23
CA ARG A 146 -28.29 1.45 -16.66
C ARG A 146 -26.89 1.20 -16.11
N ILE A 147 -26.04 2.22 -16.06
CA ILE A 147 -24.71 2.10 -15.47
C ILE A 147 -24.81 1.90 -13.95
N SER A 148 -25.67 2.66 -13.28
CA SER A 148 -25.81 2.60 -11.83
C SER A 148 -26.35 1.26 -11.33
N GLN A 149 -27.19 0.58 -12.11
CA GLN A 149 -27.64 -0.79 -11.80
C GLN A 149 -26.53 -1.86 -11.86
N ARG A 150 -25.38 -1.56 -12.48
CA ARG A 150 -24.31 -2.54 -12.74
C ARG A 150 -22.95 -2.14 -12.15
N ASN A 151 -22.85 -0.95 -11.57
CA ASN A 151 -21.58 -0.36 -11.13
C ASN A 151 -21.01 -1.02 -9.87
N GLY A 152 -21.83 -1.72 -9.07
CA GLY A 152 -21.43 -2.38 -7.82
C GLY A 152 -21.70 -1.59 -6.53
N LEU A 153 -22.37 -0.44 -6.61
CA LEU A 153 -22.73 0.38 -5.44
C LEU A 153 -24.01 -0.15 -4.79
N GLY A 154 -24.05 -0.14 -3.45
CA GLY A 154 -25.25 -0.46 -2.70
C GLY A 154 -26.19 0.73 -2.54
N GLU A 155 -27.32 0.49 -1.86
CA GLU A 155 -28.36 1.51 -1.62
C GLU A 155 -28.02 2.46 -0.46
N GLU A 156 -26.87 2.29 0.18
CA GLU A 156 -26.48 3.02 1.39
C GLU A 156 -25.14 3.77 1.22
N THR A 157 -24.81 4.19 -0.02
CA THR A 157 -23.63 5.02 -0.31
C THR A 157 -23.86 6.51 -0.01
N TYR A 158 -22.83 7.36 -0.08
CA TYR A 158 -22.91 8.75 0.39
C TYR A 158 -22.57 9.78 -0.67
N LEU A 159 -23.36 10.84 -0.77
CA LEU A 159 -23.06 12.04 -1.56
C LEU A 159 -22.84 13.26 -0.65
N PRO A 160 -22.09 14.28 -1.10
CA PRO A 160 -21.92 15.51 -0.34
C PRO A 160 -23.25 16.27 -0.17
N PRO A 161 -23.42 17.05 0.93
CA PRO A 161 -24.63 17.82 1.21
C PRO A 161 -25.13 18.66 0.02
N ALA A 162 -24.19 19.21 -0.74
CA ALA A 162 -24.45 20.06 -1.91
C ALA A 162 -25.27 19.37 -3.01
N LEU A 163 -25.10 18.06 -3.16
CA LEU A 163 -25.79 17.25 -4.17
C LEU A 163 -27.13 16.70 -3.69
N HIS A 164 -27.45 16.85 -2.40
CA HIS A 164 -28.79 16.59 -1.85
C HIS A 164 -29.72 17.82 -1.92
N MET A 165 -29.18 18.99 -2.30
CA MET A 165 -29.98 20.22 -2.44
C MET A 165 -30.76 20.19 -3.76
N ASP A 166 -31.89 20.90 -3.79
CA ASP A 166 -32.74 21.06 -4.97
C ASP A 166 -32.83 22.55 -5.36
N PRO A 167 -32.19 22.99 -6.47
CA PRO A 167 -31.27 22.21 -7.31
C PRO A 167 -29.90 21.99 -6.65
N PRO A 168 -29.08 21.03 -7.13
CA PRO A 168 -27.73 20.79 -6.62
C PRO A 168 -26.85 22.05 -6.67
N LYS A 169 -26.17 22.37 -5.58
CA LYS A 169 -25.35 23.59 -5.47
C LYS A 169 -23.87 23.31 -5.65
N VAL A 170 -23.46 23.14 -6.91
CA VAL A 170 -22.07 22.93 -7.32
C VAL A 170 -21.31 24.26 -7.34
N ASN A 171 -20.69 24.62 -6.21
CA ASN A 171 -19.90 25.84 -6.08
C ASN A 171 -18.72 25.67 -5.12
N MET A 172 -17.81 26.64 -5.12
CA MET A 172 -16.59 26.64 -4.29
C MET A 172 -16.88 26.58 -2.78
N GLU A 173 -17.96 27.21 -2.31
CA GLU A 173 -18.30 27.25 -0.88
C GLU A 173 -18.67 25.84 -0.39
N ASN A 174 -19.59 25.19 -1.09
CA ASN A 174 -20.02 23.84 -0.77
C ASN A 174 -18.91 22.80 -0.99
N ALA A 175 -18.07 22.98 -2.00
CA ALA A 175 -16.89 22.13 -2.19
C ALA A 175 -15.90 22.26 -1.03
N ARG A 176 -15.68 23.48 -0.53
CA ARG A 176 -14.89 23.67 0.71
C ARG A 176 -15.54 22.97 1.89
N GLU A 177 -16.87 22.99 2.00
CA GLU A 177 -17.57 22.35 3.11
C GLU A 177 -17.45 20.83 3.09
N GLU A 178 -17.64 20.19 1.94
CA GLU A 178 -17.34 18.76 1.76
C GLU A 178 -15.90 18.44 2.16
N ALA A 179 -14.93 19.24 1.68
CA ALA A 179 -13.54 19.03 2.01
C ALA A 179 -13.28 19.14 3.52
N ARG A 180 -13.87 20.12 4.22
CA ARG A 180 -13.77 20.24 5.68
C ARG A 180 -14.33 19.01 6.40
N MET A 181 -15.53 18.59 6.03
CA MET A 181 -16.19 17.44 6.65
C MET A 181 -15.30 16.20 6.59
N VAL A 182 -14.80 15.87 5.39
CA VAL A 182 -14.00 14.65 5.18
C VAL A 182 -12.60 14.79 5.78
N LEU A 183 -11.89 15.88 5.51
CA LEU A 183 -10.51 16.05 5.97
C LEU A 183 -10.44 16.15 7.49
N PHE A 184 -11.29 16.96 8.12
CA PHE A 184 -11.26 17.13 9.57
C PHE A 184 -11.74 15.87 10.29
N GLY A 185 -12.80 15.22 9.78
CA GLY A 185 -13.28 13.97 10.35
C GLY A 185 -12.22 12.86 10.32
N ALA A 186 -11.58 12.63 9.17
CA ALA A 186 -10.55 11.60 9.04
C ALA A 186 -9.30 11.90 9.89
N VAL A 187 -8.84 13.17 9.90
CA VAL A 187 -7.65 13.58 10.66
C VAL A 187 -7.92 13.50 12.15
N GLN A 188 -9.07 13.98 12.62
CA GLN A 188 -9.44 13.89 14.04
C GLN A 188 -9.47 12.43 14.50
N GLU A 189 -10.12 11.54 13.75
CA GLU A 189 -10.21 10.12 14.13
C GLU A 189 -8.83 9.45 14.21
N VAL A 190 -7.92 9.70 13.25
CA VAL A 190 -6.58 9.07 13.31
C VAL A 190 -5.72 9.65 14.44
N LEU A 191 -5.84 10.94 14.75
CA LEU A 191 -5.15 11.54 15.89
C LEU A 191 -5.66 10.95 17.20
N ASP A 192 -6.98 10.81 17.37
CA ASP A 192 -7.59 10.18 18.53
C ASP A 192 -7.13 8.72 18.70
N ARG A 193 -7.08 7.95 17.61
CA ARG A 193 -6.63 6.55 17.63
C ARG A 193 -5.14 6.40 17.96
N THR A 194 -4.33 7.38 17.58
CA THR A 194 -2.88 7.37 17.83
C THR A 194 -2.50 8.06 19.14
N GLY A 195 -3.39 8.84 19.75
CA GLY A 195 -3.11 9.65 20.93
C GLY A 195 -2.09 10.77 20.68
N LEU A 196 -1.85 11.14 19.43
CA LEU A 196 -0.94 12.22 19.06
C LEU A 196 -1.68 13.55 19.07
N ALA A 197 -1.03 14.59 19.58
CA ALA A 197 -1.54 15.95 19.39
C ALA A 197 -1.25 16.42 17.96
N PRO A 198 -2.06 17.34 17.39
CA PRO A 198 -1.73 17.96 16.11
C PRO A 198 -0.34 18.59 16.07
N ARG A 199 0.13 19.07 17.22
CA ARG A 199 1.46 19.65 17.39
C ARG A 199 2.59 18.63 17.34
N ASP A 200 2.32 17.32 17.37
CA ASP A 200 3.35 16.28 17.23
C ASP A 200 3.66 15.95 15.76
N ILE A 201 2.77 16.33 14.84
CA ILE A 201 2.92 16.05 13.41
C ILE A 201 3.97 16.98 12.79
N ASP A 202 4.95 16.39 12.09
CA ASP A 202 6.05 17.14 11.46
C ASP A 202 5.87 17.31 9.95
N ILE A 203 5.20 16.36 9.30
CA ILE A 203 5.01 16.29 7.85
C ILE A 203 3.53 16.07 7.56
N ILE A 204 2.98 16.81 6.61
CA ILE A 204 1.63 16.58 6.10
C ILE A 204 1.65 16.44 4.58
N VAL A 205 1.05 15.36 4.08
CA VAL A 205 0.87 15.12 2.64
C VAL A 205 -0.61 14.90 2.38
N VAL A 206 -1.26 15.90 1.78
CA VAL A 206 -2.67 15.81 1.38
C VAL A 206 -2.75 15.53 -0.11
N ASN A 207 -3.67 14.66 -0.54
CA ASN A 207 -3.99 14.49 -1.94
C ASN A 207 -5.50 14.58 -2.19
N CYS A 208 -5.84 15.36 -3.21
CA CYS A 208 -7.17 15.52 -3.79
C CYS A 208 -6.96 15.88 -5.27
N SER A 209 -7.55 15.12 -6.20
CA SER A 209 -7.15 15.24 -7.60
C SER A 209 -7.71 16.51 -8.22
N LEU A 210 -9.00 16.76 -7.99
CA LEU A 210 -9.77 17.70 -8.80
C LEU A 210 -10.21 18.96 -8.04
N PHE A 211 -10.11 18.98 -6.71
CA PHE A 211 -10.39 20.19 -5.92
C PHE A 211 -9.12 20.74 -5.25
N ASN A 212 -8.60 21.83 -5.82
CA ASN A 212 -7.34 22.44 -5.40
C ASN A 212 -7.52 23.95 -5.17
N PRO A 213 -8.20 24.36 -4.08
CA PRO A 213 -8.43 25.76 -3.79
C PRO A 213 -7.13 26.48 -3.39
N THR A 214 -7.16 27.81 -3.47
CA THR A 214 -6.21 28.69 -2.75
C THR A 214 -6.94 29.31 -1.57
N PRO A 215 -6.48 29.17 -0.31
CA PRO A 215 -5.36 28.34 0.14
C PRO A 215 -5.63 26.83 0.00
N SER A 216 -4.56 26.02 -0.01
CA SER A 216 -4.57 24.57 -0.25
C SER A 216 -5.30 23.78 0.84
N LEU A 217 -5.62 22.51 0.56
CA LEU A 217 -6.22 21.61 1.55
C LEU A 217 -5.26 21.28 2.70
N SER A 218 -3.96 21.18 2.43
CA SER A 218 -2.96 21.06 3.49
C SER A 218 -2.97 22.26 4.44
N ALA A 219 -3.06 23.49 3.91
CA ALA A 219 -3.17 24.70 4.72
C ALA A 219 -4.49 24.75 5.50
N MET A 220 -5.58 24.23 4.94
CA MET A 220 -6.87 24.11 5.62
C MET A 220 -6.76 23.25 6.88
N ILE A 221 -6.08 22.10 6.81
CA ILE A 221 -5.84 21.21 7.96
C ILE A 221 -4.92 21.89 8.98
N VAL A 222 -3.80 22.46 8.54
CA VAL A 222 -2.85 23.16 9.42
C VAL A 222 -3.53 24.27 10.22
N ASN A 223 -4.37 25.07 9.56
CA ASN A 223 -5.12 26.15 10.20
C ASN A 223 -6.21 25.62 11.16
N HIS A 224 -6.92 24.55 10.80
CA HIS A 224 -7.99 24.00 11.64
C HIS A 224 -7.45 23.40 12.94
N PHE A 225 -6.44 22.53 12.83
CA PHE A 225 -5.88 21.82 13.98
C PHE A 225 -4.78 22.60 14.73
N LYS A 226 -4.49 23.83 14.32
CA LYS A 226 -3.45 24.70 14.91
C LYS A 226 -2.11 23.98 15.03
N MET A 227 -1.71 23.34 13.93
CA MET A 227 -0.42 22.67 13.80
C MET A 227 0.74 23.66 13.90
N ARG A 228 1.96 23.17 14.10
CA ARG A 228 3.15 24.01 14.28
C ARG A 228 3.50 24.78 13.00
N GLY A 229 4.12 25.95 13.16
CA GLY A 229 4.54 26.81 12.04
C GLY A 229 5.70 26.27 11.20
N ASP A 230 6.40 25.25 11.68
CA ASP A 230 7.53 24.59 11.01
C ASP A 230 7.14 23.29 10.29
N ILE A 231 5.83 23.01 10.14
CA ILE A 231 5.35 21.79 9.49
C ILE A 231 5.74 21.75 8.00
N ILE A 232 6.23 20.59 7.55
CA ILE A 232 6.53 20.36 6.14
C ILE A 232 5.25 19.91 5.44
N SER A 233 4.65 20.76 4.60
CA SER A 233 3.35 20.49 3.98
C SER A 233 3.41 20.32 2.46
N TYR A 234 2.70 19.32 1.94
CA TYR A 234 2.53 19.06 0.52
C TYR A 234 1.04 18.87 0.17
N ASN A 235 0.61 19.44 -0.95
CA ASN A 235 -0.72 19.22 -1.53
C ASN A 235 -0.56 18.64 -2.94
N LEU A 236 -1.08 17.44 -3.14
CA LEU A 236 -0.91 16.64 -4.35
C LEU A 236 -2.21 16.62 -5.17
N ALA A 237 -2.11 17.00 -6.44
CA ALA A 237 -3.25 17.20 -7.36
C ALA A 237 -3.11 16.38 -8.66
N GLY A 238 -4.21 16.20 -9.40
CA GLY A 238 -4.20 15.69 -10.79
C GLY A 238 -3.66 14.27 -10.99
N MET A 239 -3.59 13.45 -9.94
CA MET A 239 -3.00 12.10 -9.99
C MET A 239 -4.02 10.95 -9.97
N GLY A 240 -5.30 11.26 -9.74
CA GLY A 240 -6.39 10.29 -9.72
C GLY A 240 -6.34 9.31 -8.56
N CYS A 241 -7.05 8.20 -8.69
CA CYS A 241 -7.36 7.30 -7.58
C CYS A 241 -6.17 6.53 -6.98
N SER A 242 -4.98 6.58 -7.59
CA SER A 242 -3.76 5.99 -7.02
C SER A 242 -2.92 6.99 -6.22
N ALA A 243 -3.38 8.23 -6.09
CA ALA A 243 -2.68 9.30 -5.40
C ALA A 243 -2.40 8.99 -3.93
N GLY A 244 -3.25 8.20 -3.26
CA GLY A 244 -3.01 7.77 -1.88
C GLY A 244 -1.70 6.99 -1.73
N VAL A 245 -1.42 6.04 -2.63
CA VAL A 245 -0.16 5.28 -2.64
C VAL A 245 1.03 6.17 -3.02
N ILE A 246 0.83 7.13 -3.93
CA ILE A 246 1.86 8.11 -4.29
C ILE A 246 2.22 8.97 -3.07
N ALA A 247 1.22 9.40 -2.30
CA ALA A 247 1.40 10.19 -1.09
C ALA A 247 2.15 9.40 0.00
N ILE A 248 1.85 8.11 0.17
CA ILE A 248 2.65 7.21 1.03
C ILE A 248 4.10 7.16 0.57
N GLY A 249 4.36 6.99 -0.74
CA GLY A 249 5.72 6.96 -1.27
C GLY A 249 6.49 8.28 -1.10
N LEU A 250 5.80 9.43 -1.14
CA LEU A 250 6.40 10.72 -0.82
C LEU A 250 6.75 10.82 0.67
N ALA A 251 5.80 10.50 1.55
CA ALA A 251 6.00 10.52 2.99
C ALA A 251 7.11 9.55 3.42
N GLU A 252 7.19 8.35 2.83
CA GLU A 252 8.26 7.38 3.04
C GLU A 252 9.63 7.99 2.74
N ARG A 253 9.79 8.66 1.59
CA ARG A 253 11.07 9.25 1.19
C ARG A 253 11.51 10.35 2.15
N ILE A 254 10.59 11.22 2.57
CA ILE A 254 10.86 12.28 3.54
C ILE A 254 11.24 11.67 4.89
N LEU A 255 10.49 10.69 5.39
CA LEU A 255 10.82 10.00 6.63
C LEU A 255 12.17 9.27 6.53
N ARG A 256 12.56 8.73 5.38
CA ARG A 256 13.88 8.11 5.24
C ARG A 256 15.04 9.10 5.33
N THR A 257 14.81 10.37 5.01
CA THR A 257 15.82 11.44 5.12
C THR A 257 15.74 12.20 6.45
N GLU A 258 14.59 12.17 7.12
CA GLU A 258 14.30 12.93 8.34
C GLU A 258 14.02 11.99 9.53
N PRO A 259 15.03 11.65 10.35
CA PRO A 259 14.89 10.68 11.45
C PRO A 259 13.97 11.19 12.58
N GLY A 260 13.13 10.30 13.10
CA GLY A 260 12.36 10.52 14.34
C GLY A 260 11.10 11.37 14.20
N LYS A 261 10.49 11.43 13.01
CA LYS A 261 9.34 12.27 12.70
C LYS A 261 8.03 11.49 12.56
N TYR A 262 6.90 12.21 12.65
CA TYR A 262 5.57 11.76 12.28
C TYR A 262 5.10 12.43 10.99
N ALA A 263 4.56 11.63 10.08
CA ALA A 263 3.95 12.10 8.84
C ALA A 263 2.46 11.75 8.80
N LEU A 264 1.62 12.76 8.63
CA LEU A 264 0.19 12.62 8.39
C LEU A 264 -0.05 12.62 6.87
N VAL A 265 -0.60 11.53 6.35
CA VAL A 265 -1.00 11.42 4.94
C VAL A 265 -2.53 11.41 4.89
N VAL A 266 -3.13 12.30 4.10
CA VAL A 266 -4.58 12.42 3.96
C VAL A 266 -4.98 12.28 2.50
N SER A 267 -5.93 11.41 2.22
CA SER A 267 -6.43 11.11 0.87
C SER A 267 -7.93 11.34 0.81
N THR A 268 -8.39 12.14 -0.15
CA THR A 268 -9.81 12.40 -0.39
C THR A 268 -10.04 12.79 -1.84
N GLU A 269 -11.29 12.85 -2.26
CA GLU A 269 -11.71 13.48 -3.50
C GLU A 269 -12.94 14.32 -3.22
N ASN A 270 -13.00 15.50 -3.82
CA ASN A 270 -14.17 16.35 -3.72
C ASN A 270 -15.14 16.00 -4.86
N ILE A 271 -16.36 15.64 -4.51
CA ILE A 271 -17.38 15.28 -5.50
C ILE A 271 -18.18 16.52 -5.92
N THR A 272 -18.43 17.44 -4.99
CA THR A 272 -19.28 18.62 -5.19
C THR A 272 -18.86 19.42 -6.42
N GLN A 273 -17.60 19.88 -6.48
CA GLN A 273 -17.15 20.75 -7.58
C GLN A 273 -16.94 20.00 -8.90
N ASN A 274 -16.82 18.68 -8.85
CA ASN A 274 -16.49 17.85 -10.00
C ASN A 274 -17.70 17.08 -10.53
N TRP A 275 -18.89 17.44 -10.07
CA TRP A 275 -20.14 16.90 -10.58
C TRP A 275 -20.37 17.41 -11.99
N TYR A 276 -20.39 16.50 -12.96
CA TYR A 276 -20.60 16.86 -14.35
C TYR A 276 -22.08 17.11 -14.62
N LEU A 277 -22.41 18.29 -15.17
CA LEU A 277 -23.77 18.74 -15.47
C LEU A 277 -24.09 18.77 -16.97
N GLY A 278 -23.30 18.07 -17.79
CA GLY A 278 -23.55 17.93 -19.24
C GLY A 278 -24.04 16.54 -19.63
N ASP A 279 -24.07 16.27 -20.93
CA ASP A 279 -24.66 15.05 -21.52
C ASP A 279 -23.64 14.07 -22.14
N ASP A 280 -22.33 14.38 -22.11
CA ASP A 280 -21.30 13.47 -22.63
C ASP A 280 -21.25 12.19 -21.78
N ARG A 281 -21.64 11.06 -22.39
CA ARG A 281 -21.67 9.74 -21.75
C ARG A 281 -20.35 9.34 -21.11
N SER A 282 -19.22 9.73 -21.69
CA SER A 282 -17.89 9.39 -21.16
C SER A 282 -17.58 10.11 -19.85
N MET A 283 -18.19 11.29 -19.64
CA MET A 283 -18.06 12.12 -18.44
C MET A 283 -19.18 11.91 -17.42
N LEU A 284 -20.29 11.28 -17.81
CA LEU A 284 -21.37 10.87 -16.91
C LEU A 284 -21.02 9.63 -16.06
N ILE A 285 -20.10 8.78 -16.53
CA ILE A 285 -19.70 7.56 -15.79
C ILE A 285 -19.19 7.91 -14.38
N PRO A 286 -18.29 8.90 -14.18
CA PRO A 286 -17.90 9.37 -12.85
C PRO A 286 -19.06 9.67 -11.89
N ASN A 287 -20.11 10.39 -12.31
CA ASN A 287 -21.26 10.72 -11.45
C ASN A 287 -21.93 9.46 -10.85
N THR A 288 -21.93 8.35 -11.61
CA THR A 288 -22.52 7.08 -11.17
C THR A 288 -21.62 6.27 -10.22
N LEU A 289 -20.33 6.59 -10.12
CA LEU A 289 -19.34 5.78 -9.38
C LEU A 289 -18.82 6.45 -8.13
N PHE A 290 -18.49 7.74 -8.25
CA PHE A 290 -17.80 8.46 -7.19
C PHE A 290 -18.74 8.82 -6.06
N ARG A 291 -18.22 8.71 -4.84
CA ARG A 291 -18.95 8.94 -3.60
C ARG A 291 -18.05 9.66 -2.61
N MET A 292 -18.67 10.35 -1.67
CA MET A 292 -17.98 11.08 -0.61
C MET A 292 -17.18 10.11 0.27
N GLY A 293 -15.91 10.43 0.51
CA GLY A 293 -15.08 9.67 1.44
C GLY A 293 -13.64 10.14 1.48
N GLY A 294 -12.88 9.57 2.41
CA GLY A 294 -11.47 9.88 2.59
C GLY A 294 -10.82 9.06 3.69
N ALA A 295 -9.50 9.08 3.74
CA ALA A 295 -8.71 8.38 4.74
C ALA A 295 -7.53 9.23 5.21
N ALA A 296 -7.17 9.06 6.48
CA ALA A 296 -5.99 9.68 7.07
C ALA A 296 -5.11 8.61 7.72
N MET A 297 -3.79 8.71 7.52
CA MET A 297 -2.80 7.73 7.95
C MET A 297 -1.67 8.43 8.68
N VAL A 298 -1.24 7.87 9.81
CA VAL A 298 -0.05 8.35 10.53
C VAL A 298 1.11 7.39 10.32
N LEU A 299 2.15 7.87 9.64
CA LEU A 299 3.40 7.17 9.41
C LEU A 299 4.50 7.69 10.34
N THR A 300 5.46 6.85 10.68
CA THR A 300 6.64 7.27 11.44
C THR A 300 7.86 6.40 11.12
N ASN A 301 9.05 6.94 11.32
CA ASN A 301 10.31 6.19 11.39
C ASN A 301 10.90 6.17 12.82
N ARG A 302 10.13 6.61 13.82
CA ARG A 302 10.56 6.68 15.21
C ARG A 302 10.63 5.27 15.78
N ILE A 303 11.82 4.85 16.20
CA ILE A 303 12.06 3.48 16.67
C ILE A 303 11.22 3.15 17.92
N SER A 304 11.01 4.13 18.80
CA SER A 304 10.20 4.00 20.02
C SER A 304 8.73 3.67 19.74
N GLU A 305 8.26 3.85 18.51
CA GLU A 305 6.86 3.62 18.11
C GLU A 305 6.63 2.23 17.51
N ARG A 306 7.71 1.49 17.23
CA ARG A 306 7.67 0.20 16.54
C ARG A 306 6.80 -0.85 17.25
N TRP A 307 6.74 -0.83 18.58
CA TRP A 307 6.04 -1.84 19.36
C TRP A 307 4.51 -1.77 19.20
N ARG A 308 3.96 -0.60 18.91
CA ARG A 308 2.50 -0.40 18.73
C ARG A 308 2.06 -0.21 17.29
N ALA A 309 3.01 0.03 16.37
CA ALA A 309 2.72 0.13 14.94
C ALA A 309 1.90 -1.08 14.46
N LYS A 310 0.98 -0.82 13.52
CA LYS A 310 0.18 -1.86 12.86
C LYS A 310 0.98 -2.54 11.75
N TYR A 311 1.66 -1.75 10.92
CA TYR A 311 2.39 -2.27 9.76
C TYR A 311 3.77 -1.64 9.59
N GLU A 312 4.66 -2.39 8.96
CA GLU A 312 5.92 -1.91 8.40
C GLU A 312 5.80 -1.83 6.87
N LEU A 313 6.06 -0.66 6.29
CA LEU A 313 6.08 -0.46 4.84
C LEU A 313 7.31 -1.17 4.24
N GLN A 314 7.08 -2.18 3.42
CA GLN A 314 8.14 -2.96 2.77
C GLN A 314 8.57 -2.32 1.45
N HIS A 315 7.60 -2.08 0.57
CA HIS A 315 7.85 -1.62 -0.80
C HIS A 315 6.77 -0.67 -1.28
N VAL A 316 7.18 0.36 -2.02
CA VAL A 316 6.30 1.18 -2.86
C VAL A 316 6.78 1.07 -4.30
N VAL A 317 5.93 0.52 -5.18
CA VAL A 317 6.24 0.32 -6.60
C VAL A 317 5.38 1.26 -7.42
N ARG A 318 6.02 2.03 -8.32
CA ARG A 318 5.35 3.00 -9.19
C ARG A 318 5.60 2.67 -10.65
N VAL A 319 4.51 2.66 -11.42
CA VAL A 319 4.53 2.61 -12.89
C VAL A 319 3.81 3.83 -13.41
N HIS A 320 4.44 4.49 -14.38
CA HIS A 320 3.88 5.63 -15.08
C HIS A 320 3.95 5.36 -16.58
N LEU A 321 2.81 5.47 -17.25
CA LEU A 321 2.69 5.25 -18.68
C LEU A 321 2.47 6.53 -19.47
N GLY A 322 2.56 7.72 -18.88
CA GLY A 322 2.25 8.98 -19.58
C GLY A 322 3.20 9.44 -20.66
N ALA A 323 4.16 8.60 -21.06
CA ALA A 323 4.88 8.77 -22.32
C ALA A 323 4.18 8.08 -23.51
N ASP A 324 3.10 7.34 -23.26
CA ASP A 324 2.26 6.68 -24.27
C ASP A 324 0.98 7.49 -24.38
N ASP A 325 0.71 8.04 -25.57
CA ASP A 325 -0.39 9.00 -25.78
C ASP A 325 -1.75 8.41 -25.42
N THR A 326 -2.01 7.16 -25.81
CA THR A 326 -3.24 6.45 -25.43
C THR A 326 -3.39 6.35 -23.91
N ALA A 327 -2.30 6.08 -23.19
CA ALA A 327 -2.33 6.05 -21.73
C ALA A 327 -2.48 7.45 -21.11
N TYR A 328 -1.90 8.48 -21.71
CA TYR A 328 -2.01 9.85 -21.25
C TYR A 328 -3.44 10.37 -21.36
N GLU A 329 -4.10 10.11 -22.48
CA GLU A 329 -5.47 10.55 -22.79
C GLU A 329 -6.58 9.68 -22.16
N CYS A 330 -6.22 8.59 -21.47
CA CYS A 330 -7.20 7.64 -20.94
C CYS A 330 -8.15 8.21 -19.89
N VAL A 331 -7.67 9.16 -19.08
CA VAL A 331 -8.43 9.83 -18.03
C VAL A 331 -8.06 11.30 -18.08
N TYR A 332 -8.95 12.11 -18.62
CA TYR A 332 -8.64 13.50 -18.94
C TYR A 332 -9.77 14.42 -18.49
N GLN A 333 -9.42 15.57 -17.90
CA GLN A 333 -10.39 16.60 -17.54
C GLN A 333 -10.49 17.58 -18.71
N ARG A 334 -11.69 17.79 -19.25
CA ARG A 334 -11.94 18.71 -20.35
C ARG A 334 -13.33 19.33 -20.25
N GLU A 335 -13.53 20.39 -21.03
CA GLU A 335 -14.84 20.95 -21.29
C GLU A 335 -15.53 20.15 -22.40
N ASP A 336 -16.84 19.99 -22.29
CA ASP A 336 -17.68 19.53 -23.39
C ASP A 336 -18.01 20.69 -24.36
N GLU A 337 -18.78 20.38 -25.42
CA GLU A 337 -19.18 21.38 -26.43
C GLU A 337 -20.01 22.54 -25.88
N LYS A 338 -20.64 22.36 -24.70
CA LYS A 338 -21.45 23.36 -24.01
C LYS A 338 -20.65 24.12 -22.93
N GLY A 339 -19.35 23.83 -22.79
CA GLY A 339 -18.46 24.43 -21.79
C GLY A 339 -18.59 23.82 -20.39
N ALA A 340 -19.31 22.71 -20.22
CA ALA A 340 -19.38 22.03 -18.93
C ALA A 340 -18.12 21.18 -18.73
N VAL A 341 -17.43 21.41 -17.62
CA VAL A 341 -16.20 20.68 -17.25
C VAL A 341 -16.56 19.31 -16.71
N GLY A 342 -15.94 18.26 -17.26
CA GLY A 342 -16.07 16.90 -16.79
C GLY A 342 -14.76 16.11 -16.88
N VAL A 343 -14.77 14.90 -16.34
CA VAL A 343 -13.65 13.95 -16.46
C VAL A 343 -14.05 12.84 -17.40
N GLU A 344 -13.44 12.82 -18.58
CA GLU A 344 -13.64 11.80 -19.59
C GLU A 344 -12.88 10.52 -19.21
N LEU A 345 -13.59 9.39 -19.34
CA LEU A 345 -13.01 8.05 -19.26
C LEU A 345 -13.00 7.42 -20.66
N ASN A 346 -11.80 7.27 -21.23
CA ASN A 346 -11.64 6.70 -22.57
C ASN A 346 -11.97 5.19 -22.59
N ARG A 347 -12.43 4.68 -23.73
CA ARG A 347 -12.73 3.25 -23.92
C ARG A 347 -11.50 2.35 -23.79
N ASP A 348 -10.30 2.87 -24.05
CA ASP A 348 -9.03 2.13 -23.90
C ASP A 348 -8.58 1.96 -22.44
N LEU A 349 -9.30 2.54 -21.47
CA LEU A 349 -8.95 2.54 -20.04
C LEU A 349 -8.61 1.14 -19.52
N VAL A 350 -9.42 0.13 -19.82
CA VAL A 350 -9.21 -1.25 -19.32
C VAL A 350 -7.95 -1.87 -19.91
N LYS A 351 -7.68 -1.64 -21.20
CA LYS A 351 -6.49 -2.13 -21.89
C LYS A 351 -5.22 -1.48 -21.33
N VAL A 352 -5.23 -0.16 -21.16
CA VAL A 352 -4.12 0.59 -20.56
C VAL A 352 -3.91 0.18 -19.11
N ALA A 353 -4.98 -0.05 -18.34
CA ALA A 353 -4.90 -0.55 -16.97
C ALA A 353 -4.22 -1.92 -16.89
N GLY A 354 -4.57 -2.85 -17.79
CA GLY A 354 -3.91 -4.15 -17.89
C GLY A 354 -2.41 -4.03 -18.18
N LYS A 355 -2.02 -3.20 -19.16
CA LYS A 355 -0.61 -2.91 -19.49
C LYS A 355 0.15 -2.29 -18.30
N ALA A 356 -0.50 -1.40 -17.55
CA ALA A 356 0.09 -0.76 -16.39
C ALA A 356 0.29 -1.76 -15.23
N LEU A 357 -0.70 -2.63 -15.00
CA LEU A 357 -0.62 -3.69 -13.99
C LEU A 357 0.48 -4.69 -14.33
N GLU A 358 0.56 -5.16 -15.58
CA GLU A 358 1.60 -6.11 -16.02
C GLU A 358 3.01 -5.57 -15.76
N LYS A 359 3.24 -4.30 -16.11
CA LYS A 359 4.51 -3.61 -15.81
C LYS A 359 4.74 -3.46 -14.31
N ASN A 360 3.70 -3.21 -13.53
CA ASN A 360 3.80 -3.08 -12.07
C ASN A 360 4.17 -4.43 -11.43
N MET A 361 3.48 -5.51 -11.80
CA MET A 361 3.77 -6.88 -11.37
C MET A 361 5.19 -7.31 -11.75
N THR A 362 5.66 -6.98 -12.96
CA THR A 362 7.02 -7.32 -13.39
C THR A 362 8.08 -6.61 -12.54
N ARG A 363 7.85 -5.36 -12.14
CA ARG A 363 8.74 -4.62 -11.22
C ARG A 363 8.66 -5.13 -9.79
N MET A 364 7.49 -5.56 -9.36
CA MET A 364 7.24 -6.03 -8.00
C MET A 364 7.71 -7.45 -7.76
N GLY A 365 7.60 -8.33 -8.76
CA GLY A 365 7.89 -9.76 -8.66
C GLY A 365 9.22 -10.07 -7.96
N PRO A 366 10.36 -9.50 -8.41
CA PRO A 366 11.66 -9.72 -7.77
C PRO A 366 11.75 -9.26 -6.31
N LEU A 367 10.91 -8.31 -5.90
CA LEU A 367 10.92 -7.73 -4.55
C LEU A 367 10.13 -8.57 -3.55
N VAL A 368 9.08 -9.26 -4.00
CA VAL A 368 8.09 -9.89 -3.10
C VAL A 368 7.96 -11.41 -3.28
N LEU A 369 8.23 -11.94 -4.47
CA LEU A 369 7.99 -13.35 -4.74
C LEU A 369 9.09 -14.24 -4.14
N PRO A 370 8.74 -15.46 -3.69
CA PRO A 370 9.72 -16.47 -3.31
C PRO A 370 10.67 -16.82 -4.47
N MET A 371 11.91 -17.20 -4.15
CA MET A 371 12.92 -17.56 -5.14
C MET A 371 12.44 -18.64 -6.12
N SER A 372 11.62 -19.59 -5.66
CA SER A 372 11.05 -20.64 -6.51
C SER A 372 10.16 -20.11 -7.64
N GLU A 373 9.36 -19.07 -7.37
CA GLU A 373 8.51 -18.42 -8.38
C GLU A 373 9.36 -17.56 -9.32
N GLN A 374 10.38 -16.87 -8.78
CA GLN A 374 11.32 -16.09 -9.60
C GLN A 374 12.08 -16.97 -10.60
N LEU A 375 12.57 -18.13 -10.16
CA LEU A 375 13.26 -19.10 -11.02
C LEU A 375 12.34 -19.67 -12.11
N ARG A 376 11.08 -19.99 -11.78
CA ARG A 376 10.08 -20.45 -12.77
C ARG A 376 9.82 -19.39 -13.84
N PHE A 377 9.66 -18.14 -13.42
CA PHE A 377 9.48 -17.03 -14.34
C PHE A 377 10.70 -16.82 -15.24
N ALA A 378 11.90 -16.82 -14.66
CA ALA A 378 13.15 -16.69 -15.41
C ALA A 378 13.34 -17.84 -16.41
N ALA A 379 13.09 -19.08 -16.00
CA ALA A 379 13.16 -20.25 -16.87
C ALA A 379 12.16 -20.16 -18.04
N ASN A 380 10.91 -19.76 -17.79
CA ASN A 380 9.92 -19.55 -18.85
C ASN A 380 10.34 -18.43 -19.80
N PHE A 381 10.87 -17.33 -19.27
CA PHE A 381 11.35 -16.22 -20.08
C PHE A 381 12.51 -16.63 -21.00
N VAL A 382 13.50 -17.38 -20.46
CA VAL A 382 14.62 -17.91 -21.23
C VAL A 382 14.16 -18.93 -22.28
N ALA A 383 13.27 -19.86 -21.92
CA ALA A 383 12.67 -20.82 -22.86
C ALA A 383 12.04 -20.13 -24.08
N ARG A 384 11.28 -19.04 -23.84
CA ARG A 384 10.58 -18.32 -24.91
C ARG A 384 11.52 -17.46 -25.76
N LYS A 385 12.47 -16.76 -25.13
CA LYS A 385 13.32 -15.77 -25.80
C LYS A 385 14.61 -16.35 -26.39
N ALA A 386 15.27 -17.25 -25.68
CA ALA A 386 16.55 -17.83 -26.07
C ALA A 386 16.39 -19.15 -26.85
N PHE A 387 15.42 -19.99 -26.46
CA PHE A 387 15.19 -21.29 -27.11
C PHE A 387 14.09 -21.25 -28.20
N GLY A 388 13.58 -20.06 -28.54
CA GLY A 388 12.65 -19.89 -29.65
C GLY A 388 11.27 -20.54 -29.46
N LEU A 389 10.93 -21.01 -28.25
CA LEU A 389 9.66 -21.65 -27.92
C LEU A 389 8.55 -20.60 -27.78
N ARG A 390 8.20 -19.92 -28.89
CA ARG A 390 7.21 -18.83 -28.90
C ARG A 390 5.79 -19.30 -28.58
N ASP A 391 5.49 -20.57 -28.83
CA ASP A 391 4.19 -21.20 -28.56
C ASP A 391 3.95 -21.51 -27.07
N LEU A 392 5.01 -21.46 -26.26
CA LEU A 392 4.89 -21.61 -24.81
C LEU A 392 4.19 -20.39 -24.22
N LYS A 393 3.08 -20.64 -23.49
CA LYS A 393 2.31 -19.57 -22.84
C LYS A 393 3.21 -18.81 -21.85
N PRO A 394 3.12 -17.46 -21.80
CA PRO A 394 3.80 -16.67 -20.78
C PRO A 394 3.43 -17.16 -19.38
N TYR A 395 4.43 -17.44 -18.55
CA TYR A 395 4.19 -17.75 -17.15
C TYR A 395 3.88 -16.47 -16.37
N VAL A 396 2.71 -16.42 -15.75
CA VAL A 396 2.33 -15.36 -14.80
C VAL A 396 2.65 -15.86 -13.39
N PRO A 397 3.56 -15.21 -12.65
CA PRO A 397 3.90 -15.64 -11.30
C PRO A 397 2.68 -15.62 -10.37
N ASN A 398 2.63 -16.57 -9.44
CA ASN A 398 1.53 -16.60 -8.49
C ASN A 398 1.80 -15.67 -7.30
N PHE A 399 1.21 -14.48 -7.33
CA PHE A 399 1.33 -13.48 -6.27
C PHE A 399 0.60 -13.86 -4.97
N THR A 400 -0.31 -14.85 -4.98
CA THR A 400 -0.92 -15.37 -3.74
C THR A 400 0.06 -16.10 -2.85
N LYS A 401 1.28 -16.38 -3.34
CA LYS A 401 2.39 -16.90 -2.51
C LYS A 401 3.18 -15.82 -1.78
N ALA A 402 3.03 -14.56 -2.17
CA ALA A 402 3.74 -13.43 -1.58
C ALA A 402 2.84 -12.59 -0.66
N PHE A 403 1.52 -12.64 -0.86
CA PHE A 403 0.55 -11.80 -0.17
C PHE A 403 -0.59 -12.64 0.38
N ASP A 404 -0.94 -12.34 1.63
CA ASP A 404 -2.08 -12.94 2.32
C ASP A 404 -3.37 -12.15 2.05
N HIS A 405 -3.23 -10.83 1.87
CA HIS A 405 -4.34 -9.88 1.81
C HIS A 405 -4.22 -8.95 0.59
N PHE A 406 -5.34 -8.70 -0.08
CA PHE A 406 -5.39 -7.91 -1.32
C PHE A 406 -6.38 -6.75 -1.19
N CYS A 407 -5.89 -5.54 -1.44
CA CYS A 407 -6.67 -4.31 -1.53
C CYS A 407 -6.60 -3.82 -2.98
N LEU A 408 -7.63 -4.14 -3.76
CA LEU A 408 -7.77 -3.71 -5.14
C LEU A 408 -8.51 -2.37 -5.17
N HIS A 409 -8.13 -1.49 -6.08
CA HIS A 409 -8.84 -0.22 -6.20
C HIS A 409 -10.31 -0.42 -6.58
N ALA A 410 -11.21 0.06 -5.72
CA ALA A 410 -12.66 0.08 -5.92
C ALA A 410 -13.07 1.18 -6.93
N GLY A 411 -12.55 1.10 -8.15
CA GLY A 411 -12.91 2.03 -9.23
C GLY A 411 -14.30 1.79 -9.82
N GLY A 412 -14.85 0.60 -9.57
CA GLY A 412 -16.11 0.09 -10.09
C GLY A 412 -16.03 -1.43 -10.20
N ARG A 413 -17.18 -2.10 -10.33
CA ARG A 413 -17.25 -3.56 -10.38
C ARG A 413 -16.31 -4.19 -11.41
N GLY A 414 -16.34 -3.68 -12.65
CA GLY A 414 -15.53 -4.22 -13.74
C GLY A 414 -14.02 -4.11 -13.51
N VAL A 415 -13.57 -3.10 -12.76
CA VAL A 415 -12.15 -2.93 -12.39
C VAL A 415 -11.74 -4.01 -11.39
N ILE A 416 -12.55 -4.26 -10.36
CA ILE A 416 -12.29 -5.29 -9.35
C ILE A 416 -12.28 -6.68 -9.98
N GLU A 417 -13.27 -7.00 -10.82
CA GLU A 417 -13.34 -8.29 -11.53
C GLU A 417 -12.14 -8.46 -12.49
N GLY A 418 -11.81 -7.43 -13.26
CA GLY A 418 -10.67 -7.45 -14.18
C GLY A 418 -9.34 -7.68 -13.47
N LEU A 419 -9.10 -6.94 -12.39
CA LEU A 419 -7.90 -7.10 -11.55
C LEU A 419 -7.82 -8.48 -10.90
N GLY A 420 -8.91 -8.91 -10.27
CA GLY A 420 -8.99 -10.23 -9.63
C GLY A 420 -8.65 -11.33 -10.63
N GLY A 421 -9.17 -11.23 -11.86
CA GLY A 421 -8.97 -12.25 -12.89
C GLY A 421 -7.56 -12.33 -13.42
N GLN A 422 -6.94 -11.17 -13.62
CA GLN A 422 -5.53 -11.11 -14.01
C GLN A 422 -4.61 -11.68 -12.93
N LEU A 423 -4.98 -11.52 -11.67
CA LEU A 423 -4.21 -12.01 -10.51
C LEU A 423 -4.60 -13.43 -10.07
N GLY A 424 -5.67 -14.00 -10.61
CA GLY A 424 -6.16 -15.33 -10.22
C GLY A 424 -6.70 -15.39 -8.79
N LEU A 425 -7.27 -14.30 -8.28
CA LEU A 425 -7.72 -14.18 -6.89
C LEU A 425 -9.05 -14.87 -6.63
N SER A 426 -9.19 -15.46 -5.45
CA SER A 426 -10.43 -16.06 -4.96
C SER A 426 -11.46 -14.99 -4.56
N ARG A 427 -12.71 -15.44 -4.33
CA ARG A 427 -13.78 -14.62 -3.78
C ARG A 427 -13.37 -13.91 -2.49
N GLN A 428 -12.84 -14.65 -1.51
CA GLN A 428 -12.46 -14.10 -0.21
C GLN A 428 -11.39 -13.01 -0.32
N GLN A 429 -10.50 -13.14 -1.32
CA GLN A 429 -9.41 -12.18 -1.56
C GLN A 429 -9.89 -10.88 -2.21
N VAL A 430 -10.95 -10.90 -3.02
CA VAL A 430 -11.51 -9.70 -3.65
C VAL A 430 -12.62 -9.04 -2.82
N GLU A 431 -13.18 -9.77 -1.85
CA GLU A 431 -14.27 -9.34 -0.98
C GLU A 431 -14.05 -7.98 -0.30
N PRO A 432 -12.85 -7.63 0.22
CA PRO A 432 -12.65 -6.31 0.84
C PRO A 432 -12.87 -5.15 -0.12
N SER A 433 -12.50 -5.34 -1.40
CA SER A 433 -12.62 -4.32 -2.43
C SER A 433 -14.09 -4.17 -2.88
N PHE A 434 -14.83 -5.29 -2.96
CA PHE A 434 -16.27 -5.26 -3.22
C PHE A 434 -17.07 -4.63 -2.08
N ASN A 435 -16.74 -4.93 -0.83
CA ASN A 435 -17.40 -4.29 0.32
C ASN A 435 -17.10 -2.79 0.37
N SER A 436 -15.85 -2.38 0.09
CA SER A 436 -15.52 -0.96 -0.07
C SER A 436 -16.39 -0.30 -1.14
N LEU A 437 -16.53 -0.92 -2.31
CA LEU A 437 -17.33 -0.37 -3.41
C LEU A 437 -18.84 -0.33 -3.07
N TYR A 438 -19.37 -1.39 -2.47
CA TYR A 438 -20.79 -1.49 -2.17
C TYR A 438 -21.24 -0.47 -1.12
N TRP A 439 -20.47 -0.32 -0.03
CA TRP A 439 -20.87 0.55 1.08
C TRP A 439 -20.45 2.01 0.91
N TYR A 440 -19.36 2.26 0.17
CA TYR A 440 -18.76 3.59 0.08
C TYR A 440 -18.56 4.09 -1.35
N GLY A 441 -18.88 3.31 -2.38
CA GLY A 441 -18.59 3.66 -3.76
C GLY A 441 -17.11 3.85 -4.05
N ASN A 442 -16.81 4.54 -5.14
CA ASN A 442 -15.45 4.92 -5.47
C ASN A 442 -15.07 6.21 -4.70
N THR A 443 -14.32 6.07 -3.60
CA THR A 443 -13.78 7.20 -2.82
C THR A 443 -12.41 7.65 -3.33
N SER A 444 -12.12 7.42 -4.62
CA SER A 444 -10.89 7.79 -5.32
C SER A 444 -9.63 7.24 -4.60
N SER A 445 -8.74 8.13 -4.16
CA SER A 445 -7.50 7.84 -3.45
C SER A 445 -7.69 7.21 -2.08
N GLY A 446 -8.90 7.31 -1.51
CA GLY A 446 -9.29 6.68 -0.24
C GLY A 446 -9.62 5.19 -0.36
N SER A 447 -10.04 4.71 -1.54
CA SER A 447 -10.66 3.38 -1.71
C SER A 447 -9.81 2.21 -1.18
N LEU A 448 -8.48 2.28 -1.34
CA LEU A 448 -7.57 1.23 -0.87
C LEU A 448 -7.50 1.12 0.66
N TRP A 449 -7.82 2.20 1.37
CA TRP A 449 -7.86 2.25 2.84
C TRP A 449 -9.19 1.75 3.39
N TYR A 450 -10.30 1.96 2.67
CA TYR A 450 -11.57 1.31 3.00
C TYR A 450 -11.46 -0.21 2.87
N ALA A 451 -10.82 -0.72 1.81
CA ALA A 451 -10.53 -2.14 1.69
C ALA A 451 -9.64 -2.66 2.84
N LEU A 452 -8.56 -1.96 3.20
CA LEU A 452 -7.69 -2.38 4.31
C LEU A 452 -8.41 -2.34 5.67
N SER A 453 -9.20 -1.31 5.94
CA SER A 453 -9.98 -1.23 7.18
C SER A 453 -11.07 -2.31 7.25
N TYR A 454 -11.64 -2.73 6.12
CA TYR A 454 -12.53 -3.89 6.08
C TYR A 454 -11.79 -5.16 6.51
N ILE A 455 -10.58 -5.39 5.98
CA ILE A 455 -9.76 -6.54 6.37
C ILE A 455 -9.50 -6.51 7.88
N GLU A 456 -9.07 -5.38 8.43
CA GLU A 456 -8.84 -5.26 9.88
C GLU A 456 -10.11 -5.50 10.71
N ALA A 457 -11.27 -5.03 10.25
CA ALA A 457 -12.53 -5.09 10.98
C ALA A 457 -13.21 -6.47 10.89
N ALA A 458 -13.18 -7.11 9.72
CA ALA A 458 -13.97 -8.30 9.41
C ALA A 458 -13.13 -9.59 9.28
N GLN A 459 -11.90 -9.50 8.76
CA GLN A 459 -11.09 -10.68 8.43
C GLN A 459 -9.91 -10.90 9.38
N SER A 460 -9.48 -9.85 10.09
CA SER A 460 -8.23 -9.77 10.88
C SER A 460 -6.94 -9.94 10.04
N VAL A 461 -5.82 -9.49 10.59
CA VAL A 461 -4.48 -9.66 10.00
C VAL A 461 -3.54 -10.19 11.06
N ARG A 462 -2.95 -11.37 10.83
CA ARG A 462 -1.99 -11.98 11.76
C ARG A 462 -0.62 -11.30 11.65
N LYS A 463 0.14 -11.36 12.74
CA LYS A 463 1.52 -10.84 12.77
C LYS A 463 2.35 -11.53 11.68
N GLY A 464 3.03 -10.74 10.86
CA GLY A 464 3.90 -11.21 9.79
C GLY A 464 3.22 -11.33 8.43
N GLU A 465 1.89 -11.31 8.37
CA GLU A 465 1.13 -11.34 7.11
C GLU A 465 1.37 -10.07 6.29
N VAL A 466 1.24 -10.23 4.98
CA VAL A 466 1.57 -9.20 4.00
C VAL A 466 0.32 -8.78 3.24
N VAL A 467 0.07 -7.47 3.24
CA VAL A 467 -1.02 -6.82 2.52
C VAL A 467 -0.46 -6.14 1.27
N TRP A 468 -1.11 -6.37 0.14
CA TRP A 468 -0.84 -5.64 -1.10
C TRP A 468 -1.98 -4.68 -1.43
N GLN A 469 -1.66 -3.39 -1.50
CA GLN A 469 -2.52 -2.36 -2.10
C GLN A 469 -2.10 -2.09 -3.54
N VAL A 470 -3.06 -2.10 -4.47
CA VAL A 470 -2.83 -1.77 -5.88
C VAL A 470 -3.94 -0.87 -6.44
N GLY A 471 -3.55 0.27 -6.99
CA GLY A 471 -4.50 1.22 -7.56
C GLY A 471 -4.00 1.92 -8.81
N PHE A 472 -4.96 2.52 -9.51
CA PHE A 472 -4.78 3.18 -10.79
C PHE A 472 -5.12 4.67 -10.72
N GLY A 473 -4.50 5.49 -11.55
CA GLY A 473 -4.81 6.91 -11.66
C GLY A 473 -4.48 7.48 -13.04
N SER A 474 -4.87 8.73 -13.27
CA SER A 474 -4.59 9.45 -14.52
C SER A 474 -3.09 9.53 -14.80
N GLY A 475 -2.72 9.66 -16.07
CA GLY A 475 -1.33 9.68 -16.51
C GLY A 475 -1.01 8.69 -17.62
N PHE A 476 -1.42 7.42 -17.67
CA PHE A 476 -2.00 6.52 -16.69
C PHE A 476 -0.93 5.97 -15.72
N LYS A 477 -1.31 5.73 -14.47
CA LYS A 477 -0.40 5.27 -13.40
C LYS A 477 -0.93 3.99 -12.76
N CYS A 478 -0.03 3.07 -12.40
CA CYS A 478 -0.34 1.92 -11.55
C CYS A 478 0.65 1.90 -10.39
N ASN A 479 0.15 2.07 -9.17
CA ASN A 479 0.97 2.19 -7.97
C ASN A 479 0.58 1.12 -6.95
N SER A 480 1.59 0.66 -6.21
CA SER A 480 1.40 -0.35 -5.19
C SER A 480 2.16 -0.06 -3.92
N ALA A 481 1.56 -0.41 -2.79
CA ALA A 481 2.19 -0.43 -1.48
C ALA A 481 2.10 -1.84 -0.88
N VAL A 482 3.20 -2.29 -0.29
CA VAL A 482 3.30 -3.59 0.38
C VAL A 482 3.53 -3.35 1.86
N TRP A 483 2.62 -3.85 2.68
CA TRP A 483 2.62 -3.68 4.13
C TRP A 483 2.81 -5.01 4.82
N LYS A 484 3.68 -5.08 5.81
CA LYS A 484 3.84 -6.27 6.66
C LYS A 484 3.31 -6.00 8.06
N ALA A 485 2.37 -6.80 8.54
CA ALA A 485 1.79 -6.65 9.87
C ALA A 485 2.86 -6.88 10.95
N THR A 486 3.03 -5.91 11.86
CA THR A 486 4.01 -5.98 12.95
C THR A 486 3.44 -6.65 14.20
N ARG A 487 2.10 -6.78 14.27
CA ARG A 487 1.33 -7.44 15.33
C ARG A 487 0.07 -8.07 14.77
N HIS A 488 -0.62 -8.86 15.58
CA HIS A 488 -1.97 -9.31 15.26
C HIS A 488 -2.94 -8.11 15.33
N ILE A 489 -3.79 -7.96 14.32
CA ILE A 489 -4.70 -6.83 14.16
C ILE A 489 -6.10 -7.37 13.93
N HIS A 490 -7.00 -7.05 14.86
CA HIS A 490 -8.43 -7.11 14.66
C HIS A 490 -8.98 -5.82 15.25
N ASP A 491 -9.46 -4.92 14.38
CA ASP A 491 -9.76 -3.54 14.76
C ASP A 491 -11.20 -3.17 14.44
N SER A 492 -12.09 -3.46 15.38
CA SER A 492 -13.52 -3.10 15.31
C SER A 492 -13.80 -1.62 15.61
N ARG A 493 -12.76 -0.80 15.85
CA ARG A 493 -12.89 0.64 16.12
C ARG A 493 -13.07 1.46 14.85
N HIS A 494 -12.87 0.88 13.66
CA HIS A 494 -13.15 1.57 12.39
C HIS A 494 -14.60 2.02 12.31
N ALA A 495 -14.84 3.33 12.44
CA ALA A 495 -16.19 3.90 12.43
C ALA A 495 -16.94 3.52 11.15
N ALA A 496 -16.25 3.58 10.01
CA ALA A 496 -16.76 3.16 8.70
C ALA A 496 -17.35 1.73 8.71
N TRP A 497 -16.82 0.81 9.51
CA TRP A 497 -17.26 -0.59 9.50
C TRP A 497 -18.09 -0.98 10.72
N ALA A 498 -18.50 -0.01 11.56
CA ALA A 498 -19.31 -0.28 12.75
C ALA A 498 -20.64 -0.99 12.42
N HIS A 499 -21.19 -0.76 11.22
CA HIS A 499 -22.43 -1.37 10.76
C HIS A 499 -22.30 -2.87 10.43
N LEU A 500 -21.07 -3.39 10.22
CA LEU A 500 -20.85 -4.82 9.94
C LEU A 500 -21.17 -5.71 11.15
N LYS A 501 -21.28 -5.13 12.35
CA LYS A 501 -21.74 -5.85 13.56
C LYS A 501 -23.17 -6.36 13.45
N LYS A 502 -23.99 -5.79 12.54
CA LYS A 502 -25.36 -6.25 12.29
C LYS A 502 -25.32 -7.56 11.48
N PRO A 503 -26.06 -8.62 11.91
CA PRO A 503 -26.13 -9.88 11.18
C PRO A 503 -26.53 -9.67 9.71
N GLY A 504 -25.86 -10.40 8.80
CA GLY A 504 -26.14 -10.39 7.37
C GLY A 504 -25.47 -9.25 6.57
N ASN A 505 -24.96 -8.20 7.21
CA ASN A 505 -24.34 -7.08 6.49
C ASN A 505 -23.03 -7.46 5.75
N LEU A 506 -22.30 -8.47 6.24
CA LEU A 506 -21.11 -8.99 5.56
C LEU A 506 -21.43 -9.63 4.21
N GLU A 507 -22.59 -10.28 4.10
CA GLU A 507 -22.97 -11.04 2.90
C GLU A 507 -23.67 -10.16 1.85
N LYS A 508 -24.23 -9.00 2.25
CA LYS A 508 -24.99 -8.09 1.38
C LYS A 508 -24.23 -7.68 0.11
N ALA A 509 -22.99 -7.24 0.26
CA ALA A 509 -22.18 -6.81 -0.88
C ALA A 509 -22.02 -7.95 -1.90
N TRP A 510 -21.80 -9.16 -1.41
CA TRP A 510 -21.64 -10.32 -2.28
C TRP A 510 -22.94 -10.77 -2.92
N GLN A 511 -24.04 -10.84 -2.16
CA GLN A 511 -25.38 -11.12 -2.69
C GLN A 511 -25.76 -10.14 -3.79
N TYR A 512 -25.46 -8.85 -3.61
CA TYR A 512 -25.66 -7.84 -4.61
C TYR A 512 -24.83 -8.09 -5.88
N VAL A 513 -23.54 -8.41 -5.72
CA VAL A 513 -22.66 -8.73 -6.86
C VAL A 513 -23.17 -9.95 -7.64
N GLN A 514 -23.66 -10.98 -6.95
CA GLN A 514 -24.23 -12.17 -7.57
C GLN A 514 -25.53 -11.86 -8.32
N ALA A 515 -26.46 -11.16 -7.68
CA ALA A 515 -27.75 -10.79 -8.29
C ALA A 515 -27.59 -9.94 -9.55
N ASN A 516 -26.55 -9.11 -9.61
CA ASN A 516 -26.30 -8.18 -10.71
C ASN A 516 -25.17 -8.61 -11.66
N ALA A 517 -24.74 -9.87 -11.60
CA ALA A 517 -23.66 -10.37 -12.45
C ALA A 517 -24.08 -10.45 -13.93
N SER A 518 -23.24 -9.90 -14.82
CA SER A 518 -23.45 -10.08 -16.26
C SER A 518 -23.31 -11.56 -16.62
N PRO A 519 -24.20 -12.14 -17.45
CA PRO A 519 -24.07 -13.51 -17.98
C PRO A 519 -22.75 -13.75 -18.72
N SER A 520 -22.13 -12.69 -19.25
CA SER A 520 -20.84 -12.73 -19.96
C SER A 520 -19.61 -12.62 -19.05
N SER A 521 -19.80 -12.37 -17.75
CA SER A 521 -18.69 -12.33 -16.81
C SER A 521 -18.18 -13.75 -16.59
N LYS A 522 -17.03 -14.09 -17.19
CA LYS A 522 -16.29 -15.35 -16.89
C LYS A 522 -15.98 -15.52 -15.39
N TYR A 523 -16.20 -14.47 -14.60
CA TYR A 523 -16.02 -14.41 -13.15
C TYR A 523 -17.16 -15.06 -12.36
N SER A 524 -18.43 -14.89 -12.76
CA SER A 524 -19.58 -15.42 -12.01
C SER A 524 -19.70 -16.94 -12.08
N ALA A 525 -19.24 -17.54 -13.18
CA ALA A 525 -19.30 -18.99 -13.40
C ALA A 525 -18.24 -19.81 -12.64
N LYS A 526 -17.12 -19.20 -12.22
CA LYS A 526 -15.95 -19.93 -11.69
C LYS A 526 -15.98 -20.16 -10.17
N TYR A 527 -16.81 -19.42 -9.42
CA TYR A 527 -16.75 -19.39 -7.94
C TYR A 527 -18.11 -19.55 -7.25
N GLY A 528 -19.09 -20.17 -7.93
CA GLY A 528 -20.34 -20.62 -7.30
C GLY A 528 -20.20 -21.89 -6.45
N GLN A 529 -19.00 -22.49 -6.38
CA GLN A 529 -18.76 -23.65 -5.53
C GLN A 529 -17.93 -23.26 -4.31
N PRO A 530 -18.37 -23.61 -3.09
CA PRO A 530 -17.55 -23.50 -1.89
C PRO A 530 -16.23 -24.25 -2.13
N VAL A 531 -15.12 -23.64 -1.74
CA VAL A 531 -13.85 -24.37 -1.64
C VAL A 531 -14.05 -25.38 -0.51
N GLU A 532 -14.04 -26.67 -0.82
CA GLU A 532 -13.95 -27.71 0.21
C GLU A 532 -12.74 -27.40 1.09
N GLU A 533 -12.99 -27.08 2.36
CA GLU A 533 -11.95 -27.02 3.36
C GLU A 533 -11.26 -28.38 3.38
N HIS A 534 -9.96 -28.40 3.09
CA HIS A 534 -9.09 -29.45 3.60
C HIS A 534 -9.04 -29.32 5.13
N ALA A 535 -10.08 -29.83 5.77
CA ALA A 535 -10.05 -30.20 7.17
C ALA A 535 -8.98 -31.29 7.31
N ASN A 536 -7.81 -30.91 7.83
CA ASN A 536 -7.00 -31.74 8.73
C ASN A 536 -5.78 -30.96 9.22
N GLY A 537 -5.74 -30.71 10.52
CA GLY A 537 -4.55 -30.14 11.17
C GLY A 537 -4.79 -29.34 12.45
N HIS A 538 -5.86 -29.59 13.21
CA HIS A 538 -5.96 -29.17 14.61
C HIS A 538 -6.19 -30.41 15.48
N ALA A 539 -5.08 -31.07 15.85
CA ALA A 539 -5.09 -32.10 16.88
C ALA A 539 -5.20 -31.42 18.24
N HIS A 540 -6.41 -31.35 18.79
CA HIS A 540 -6.61 -31.22 20.23
C HIS A 540 -6.50 -32.61 20.85
N HIS A 541 -5.47 -32.79 21.69
CA HIS A 541 -5.41 -33.87 22.65
C HIS A 541 -6.67 -33.88 23.52
N LYS A 542 -7.47 -34.95 23.41
CA LYS A 542 -8.25 -35.49 24.52
C LYS A 542 -8.26 -37.01 24.41
N GLU A 543 -8.03 -37.61 25.57
CA GLU A 543 -7.78 -39.02 25.86
C GLU A 543 -9.11 -39.76 26.11
N GLN A 544 -9.09 -41.09 25.90
CA GLN A 544 -10.10 -42.13 26.29
C GLN A 544 -11.34 -42.24 25.37
N ASP A 545 -11.86 -43.41 24.95
CA ASP A 545 -11.74 -44.82 25.38
C ASP A 545 -12.22 -45.73 24.20
N PRO A 546 -11.72 -46.98 23.97
CA PRO A 546 -12.02 -47.77 22.78
C PRO A 546 -13.03 -48.89 23.06
N LYS A 547 -14.24 -48.82 22.48
CA LYS A 547 -15.14 -49.99 22.36
C LYS A 547 -15.99 -49.95 21.08
N GLN A 548 -16.06 -51.11 20.42
CA GLN A 548 -17.02 -51.56 19.39
C GLN A 548 -16.82 -50.96 18.00
N ALA A 549 -16.14 -51.58 17.03
CA ALA A 549 -16.26 -52.94 16.46
C ALA A 549 -17.61 -53.25 15.78
N ALA A 550 -17.50 -53.49 14.47
CA ALA A 550 -18.36 -54.30 13.61
C ALA A 550 -19.67 -53.67 13.07
N GLN A 551 -19.72 -53.46 11.74
CA GLN A 551 -20.40 -54.34 10.78
C GLN A 551 -20.60 -53.63 9.43
N SER A 552 -20.03 -54.20 8.37
CA SER A 552 -20.48 -54.02 6.98
C SER A 552 -21.76 -54.85 6.75
N PRO A 553 -22.54 -54.59 5.68
CA PRO A 553 -22.22 -55.21 4.39
C PRO A 553 -22.59 -54.38 3.13
N LEU A 554 -21.84 -54.62 2.05
CA LEU A 554 -22.25 -54.40 0.66
C LEU A 554 -23.36 -55.40 0.29
N PRO A 555 -24.20 -55.10 -0.73
CA PRO A 555 -24.11 -55.96 -1.92
C PRO A 555 -24.41 -55.30 -3.29
N THR A 556 -23.61 -55.76 -4.27
CA THR A 556 -23.95 -56.25 -5.63
C THR A 556 -24.49 -55.37 -6.78
N ARG A 557 -23.82 -55.61 -7.92
CA ARG A 557 -24.03 -55.21 -9.33
C ARG A 557 -25.34 -55.71 -9.97
N SER A 558 -25.89 -54.90 -10.87
CA SER A 558 -26.11 -55.14 -12.33
C SER A 558 -27.23 -54.18 -12.79
N SER A 559 -27.20 -53.47 -13.91
CA SER A 559 -27.18 -53.91 -15.31
C SER A 559 -27.26 -52.61 -16.16
N ALA A 560 -26.39 -52.39 -17.14
CA ALA A 560 -26.63 -52.60 -18.58
C ALA A 560 -27.16 -51.36 -19.36
N ARG A 561 -26.32 -50.91 -20.32
CA ARG A 561 -26.66 -50.41 -21.68
C ARG A 561 -27.33 -49.00 -21.75
N LEU A 562 -27.10 -48.10 -22.72
CA LEU A 562 -26.54 -48.15 -24.08
C LEU A 562 -26.35 -46.69 -24.60
N ARG A 563 -25.34 -46.45 -25.49
CA ARG A 563 -25.21 -45.43 -26.59
C ARG A 563 -25.46 -43.93 -26.30
N ALA A 564 -24.52 -43.01 -26.51
CA ALA A 564 -23.80 -42.55 -27.72
C ALA A 564 -24.56 -41.54 -28.62
N ALA A 565 -23.85 -40.44 -28.92
CA ALA A 565 -23.88 -39.57 -30.10
C ALA A 565 -24.75 -38.28 -30.11
N VAL A 566 -24.00 -37.15 -30.20
CA VAL A 566 -24.12 -36.03 -31.16
C VAL A 566 -25.44 -35.26 -31.22
N LEU A 567 -25.39 -34.00 -30.74
CA LEU A 567 -25.68 -32.79 -31.50
C LEU A 567 -24.93 -31.60 -30.88
#